data_AF-A0A2S8HYP6-F1
#
_entry.id   AF-A0A2S8HYP6-F1
#
_cell.length_a   1.000
_cell.length_b   1.000
_cell.length_c   1.000
_cell.angle_alpha   90.00
_cell.angle_beta   90.00
_cell.angle_gamma   90.00
#
_symmetry.space_group_name_H-M   'P 1'
#
loop_
_entity.id
_entity.type
_entity.pdbx_description
1 polymer ?
#
loop_
_entity_poly.entity_id
_entity_poly.type
_entity_poly.pdbx_seq_one_letter_code
_entity_poly.pdbx_strand_id
1 'polypeptide(L)'
;MCGRDGRTSAVRAKPIHGPTPEEIPDADHELVIEQVCAIDVAKASGKVCVRTPRQCRRVSKVWDVEATTGAVTDLAEQLVELEIEKVTVESTSDYWRIWYYLLEAAGLDVQLVNARDVKNVPGRPKTDKLDSVWLAKLTEKGLLRPSFVPPAP
;
A
#
# COMPACT_ATOMS: atom_id res chain seq x y z
N MET A 1 -61.18 -7.18 -17.86
CA MET A 1 -60.82 -8.59 -18.17
C MET A 1 -61.09 -8.79 -19.64
N CYS A 2 -60.25 -9.32 -20.53
CA CYS A 2 -59.01 -10.09 -20.53
C CYS A 2 -58.35 -9.79 -21.91
N GLY A 3 -57.06 -9.50 -22.05
CA GLY A 3 -56.08 -10.53 -22.40
C GLY A 3 -55.26 -10.07 -23.62
N ARG A 4 -53.97 -10.41 -23.62
CA ARG A 4 -52.85 -9.76 -24.31
C ARG A 4 -52.42 -10.63 -25.52
N ASP A 5 -51.83 -10.02 -26.56
CA ASP A 5 -50.52 -10.39 -27.14
C ASP A 5 -50.39 -10.11 -28.65
N GLY A 6 -49.49 -9.17 -28.96
CA GLY A 6 -48.98 -8.92 -30.30
C GLY A 6 -47.66 -9.67 -30.52
N ARG A 7 -47.38 -10.05 -31.77
CA ARG A 7 -46.05 -10.49 -32.21
C ARG A 7 -45.81 -10.08 -33.67
N THR A 8 -44.86 -9.18 -33.87
CA THR A 8 -44.26 -8.82 -35.16
C THR A 8 -42.86 -9.45 -35.22
N SER A 9 -42.49 -10.06 -36.36
CA SER A 9 -41.24 -10.81 -36.55
C SER A 9 -40.16 -9.97 -37.24
N ALA A 10 -38.92 -9.96 -36.72
CA ALA A 10 -37.73 -9.39 -37.34
C ALA A 10 -36.69 -10.47 -37.68
N VAL A 11 -36.01 -10.31 -38.81
CA VAL A 11 -35.10 -11.27 -39.47
C VAL A 11 -33.74 -11.35 -38.75
N ARG A 12 -33.22 -12.57 -38.53
CA ARG A 12 -31.92 -12.85 -37.87
C ARG A 12 -30.75 -12.85 -38.85
N ALA A 13 -29.66 -12.15 -38.51
CA ALA A 13 -28.35 -12.29 -39.14
C ALA A 13 -27.62 -13.56 -38.68
N LYS A 14 -26.77 -14.15 -39.55
CA LYS A 14 -26.00 -15.37 -39.27
C LYS A 14 -24.67 -15.02 -38.56
N PRO A 15 -24.34 -15.63 -37.41
CA PRO A 15 -23.09 -15.37 -36.70
C PRO A 15 -21.89 -16.02 -37.39
N ILE A 16 -20.79 -15.27 -37.47
CA ILE A 16 -19.47 -15.71 -37.91
C ILE A 16 -18.85 -16.57 -36.80
N HIS A 17 -18.40 -17.77 -37.13
CA HIS A 17 -17.89 -18.77 -36.18
C HIS A 17 -16.35 -18.72 -36.11
N GLY A 18 -15.84 -18.23 -34.98
CA GLY A 18 -14.44 -18.23 -34.53
C GLY A 18 -14.38 -17.48 -33.18
N PRO A 19 -13.49 -17.82 -32.23
CA PRO A 19 -13.45 -17.11 -30.96
C PRO A 19 -13.07 -15.65 -31.21
N THR A 20 -13.98 -14.74 -30.91
CA THR A 20 -13.74 -13.31 -30.95
C THR A 20 -12.70 -12.96 -29.87
N PRO A 21 -11.57 -12.33 -30.20
CA PRO A 21 -10.67 -11.77 -29.19
C PRO A 21 -11.41 -10.73 -28.32
N GLU A 22 -11.24 -10.81 -27.00
CA GLU A 22 -11.79 -9.86 -26.02
C GLU A 22 -10.74 -8.81 -25.66
N GLU A 23 -11.10 -7.53 -25.77
CA GLU A 23 -10.28 -6.43 -25.24
C GLU A 23 -10.46 -6.35 -23.71
N ILE A 24 -9.36 -6.49 -22.96
CA ILE A 24 -9.33 -6.34 -21.49
C ILE A 24 -8.45 -5.11 -21.19
N PRO A 25 -9.01 -3.98 -20.74
CA PRO A 25 -8.21 -2.81 -20.38
C PRO A 25 -7.53 -3.03 -19.02
N ASP A 26 -6.20 -3.02 -18.98
CA ASP A 26 -5.47 -2.74 -17.74
C ASP A 26 -5.55 -1.23 -17.44
N ALA A 27 -5.80 -0.87 -16.17
CA ALA A 27 -6.08 0.51 -15.78
C ALA A 27 -4.81 1.37 -15.69
N ASP A 28 -4.90 2.65 -16.09
CA ASP A 28 -3.78 3.61 -16.27
C ASP A 28 -2.84 3.80 -15.06
N HIS A 29 -3.24 3.36 -13.86
CA HIS A 29 -2.45 3.41 -12.63
C HIS A 29 -2.69 2.14 -11.82
N GLU A 30 -1.85 1.11 -12.02
CA GLU A 30 -1.79 -0.05 -11.13
C GLU A 30 -1.76 0.42 -9.66
N LEU A 31 -2.75 -0.04 -8.87
CA LEU A 31 -3.20 0.44 -7.54
C LEU A 31 -2.21 1.39 -6.86
N VAL A 32 -2.53 2.68 -6.89
CA VAL A 32 -1.75 3.72 -6.22
C VAL A 32 -2.44 4.08 -4.93
N ILE A 33 -1.89 3.64 -3.81
CA ILE A 33 -2.25 4.17 -2.50
C ILE A 33 -1.71 5.60 -2.46
N GLU A 34 -2.58 6.60 -2.31
CA GLU A 34 -2.20 7.99 -2.56
C GLU A 34 -1.22 8.50 -1.49
N GLN A 35 -1.49 8.13 -0.23
CA GLN A 35 -0.75 8.57 0.95
C GLN A 35 -0.20 7.36 1.71
N VAL A 36 1.12 7.18 1.66
CA VAL A 36 1.78 6.03 2.29
C VAL A 36 2.91 6.43 3.21
N CYS A 37 3.11 5.61 4.23
CA CYS A 37 4.26 5.68 5.13
C CYS A 37 5.04 4.37 5.07
N ALA A 38 6.36 4.47 5.08
CA ALA A 38 7.26 3.35 5.21
C ALA A 38 8.27 3.61 6.33
N ILE A 39 8.54 2.59 7.14
CA ILE A 39 9.45 2.67 8.28
C ILE A 39 10.45 1.53 8.19
N ASP A 40 11.70 1.89 7.93
CA ASP A 40 12.85 0.98 8.10
C ASP A 40 13.28 1.07 9.57
N VAL A 41 13.12 -0.02 10.31
CA VAL A 41 13.29 -0.04 11.77
C VAL A 41 14.65 -0.59 12.18
N ALA A 42 15.25 0.07 13.17
CA ALA A 42 16.45 -0.36 13.87
C ALA A 42 16.21 -0.37 15.39
N LYS A 43 17.23 -0.75 16.16
CA LYS A 43 17.13 -0.94 17.62
C LYS A 43 16.67 0.30 18.38
N ALA A 44 17.19 1.47 18.02
CA ALA A 44 17.00 2.72 18.76
C ALA A 44 16.18 3.76 17.99
N SER A 45 15.94 3.55 16.70
CA SER A 45 15.24 4.49 15.84
C SER A 45 14.62 3.79 14.63
N GLY A 46 13.74 4.48 13.93
CA GLY A 46 13.22 4.11 12.63
C GLY A 46 13.41 5.25 11.62
N LYS A 47 13.79 4.91 10.39
CA LYS A 47 13.82 5.83 9.26
C LYS A 47 12.43 5.89 8.65
N VAL A 48 11.69 6.95 8.97
CA VAL A 48 10.33 7.16 8.48
C VAL A 48 10.38 7.86 7.14
N CYS A 49 9.63 7.36 6.17
CA CYS A 49 9.37 8.00 4.89
C CYS A 49 7.86 8.12 4.66
N VAL A 50 7.36 9.34 4.60
CA VAL A 50 5.99 9.63 4.13
C VAL A 50 6.04 10.06 2.67
N ARG A 51 5.15 9.52 1.86
CA ARG A 51 4.99 9.83 0.44
C ARG A 51 3.55 10.19 0.12
N THR A 52 3.33 11.41 -0.37
CA THR A 52 1.99 11.98 -0.60
C THR A 52 1.92 12.71 -1.95
N PRO A 53 0.70 12.93 -2.51
CA PRO A 53 0.53 13.78 -3.68
C PRO A 53 0.85 15.25 -3.34
N ARG A 54 1.45 15.99 -4.28
CA ARG A 54 1.54 17.44 -4.23
C ARG A 54 1.38 18.04 -5.61
N GLN A 55 0.23 18.68 -5.86
CA GLN A 55 -0.14 19.31 -7.13
C GLN A 55 0.01 18.36 -8.33
N CYS A 56 1.20 18.33 -8.95
CA CYS A 56 1.49 17.55 -10.16
C CYS A 56 2.59 16.49 -9.96
N ARG A 57 3.09 16.27 -8.73
CA ARG A 57 4.11 15.24 -8.44
C ARG A 57 3.99 14.68 -7.04
N ARG A 58 4.51 13.47 -6.83
CA ARG A 58 4.69 12.89 -5.49
C ARG A 58 5.86 13.56 -4.77
N VAL A 59 5.73 13.73 -3.45
CA VAL A 59 6.81 14.21 -2.57
C VAL A 59 7.05 13.20 -1.47
N SER A 60 8.32 12.94 -1.17
CA SER A 60 8.73 12.10 -0.04
C SER A 60 9.40 12.98 1.03
N LYS A 61 8.93 12.86 2.27
CA LYS A 61 9.59 13.43 3.46
C LYS A 61 10.21 12.28 4.24
N VAL A 62 11.48 12.43 4.64
CA VAL A 62 12.23 11.38 5.33
C VAL A 62 12.90 11.95 6.58
N TRP A 63 12.71 11.31 7.73
CA TRP A 63 13.32 11.71 9.00
C TRP A 63 13.52 10.49 9.91
N ASP A 64 14.27 10.68 10.99
CA ASP A 64 14.45 9.68 12.03
C ASP A 64 13.45 9.91 13.15
N VAL A 65 12.89 8.81 13.67
CA VAL A 65 12.05 8.80 14.87
C VAL A 65 12.68 7.84 15.87
N GLU A 66 12.74 8.21 17.14
CA GLU A 66 13.25 7.34 18.20
C GLU A 66 12.31 6.16 18.43
N ALA A 67 12.86 4.98 18.73
CA ALA A 67 12.09 3.78 19.04
C ALA A 67 11.58 3.78 20.49
N THR A 68 10.88 4.83 20.89
CA THR A 68 10.25 4.99 22.21
C THR A 68 8.74 5.11 22.07
N THR A 69 7.99 4.68 23.09
CA THR A 69 6.51 4.73 23.05
C THR A 69 6.01 6.14 22.75
N GLY A 70 6.55 7.17 23.40
CA GLY A 70 6.15 8.55 23.17
C GLY A 70 6.40 9.00 21.72
N ALA A 71 7.62 8.83 21.21
CA ALA A 71 7.95 9.27 19.86
C ALA A 71 7.17 8.52 18.77
N VAL A 72 6.88 7.23 18.98
CA VAL A 72 6.06 6.44 18.04
C VAL A 72 4.58 6.82 18.12
N THR A 73 4.06 7.16 19.30
CA THR A 73 2.69 7.69 19.45
C THR A 73 2.56 9.06 18.78
N ASP A 74 3.51 9.97 19.00
CA ASP A 74 3.52 11.29 18.34
C ASP A 74 3.61 11.14 16.81
N LEU A 75 4.35 10.14 16.33
CA LEU A 75 4.37 9.79 14.91
C LEU A 75 3.00 9.29 14.46
N ALA A 76 2.33 8.43 15.22
CA ALA A 76 1.01 7.89 14.88
C ALA A 76 0.00 9.02 14.65
N GLU A 77 -0.06 9.98 15.56
CA GLU A 77 -0.92 11.17 15.46
C GLU A 77 -0.62 11.95 14.17
N GLN A 78 0.65 12.21 13.88
CA GLN A 78 1.06 12.87 12.62
C GLN A 78 0.65 12.09 11.37
N LEU A 79 0.75 10.76 11.37
CA LEU A 79 0.36 9.95 10.21
C LEU A 79 -1.16 9.96 10.01
N VAL A 80 -1.94 10.01 11.09
CA VAL A 80 -3.41 10.18 11.02
C VAL A 80 -3.77 11.55 10.46
N GLU A 81 -3.11 12.62 10.92
CA GLU A 81 -3.32 13.99 10.38
C GLU A 81 -2.95 14.11 8.90
N LEU A 82 -1.95 13.34 8.47
CA LEU A 82 -1.52 13.26 7.07
C LEU A 82 -2.38 12.30 6.23
N GLU A 83 -3.45 11.75 6.81
CA GLU A 83 -4.39 10.84 6.15
C GLU A 83 -3.68 9.66 5.46
N ILE A 84 -2.66 9.10 6.13
CA ILE A 84 -1.92 7.95 5.61
C ILE A 84 -2.85 6.74 5.52
N GLU A 85 -2.99 6.21 4.31
CA GLU A 85 -3.86 5.07 4.00
C GLU A 85 -3.18 3.74 4.28
N LYS A 86 -1.84 3.67 4.18
CA LYS A 86 -1.08 2.45 4.42
C LYS A 86 0.28 2.74 5.04
N VAL A 87 0.57 2.07 6.14
CA VAL A 87 1.88 2.06 6.77
C VAL A 87 2.55 0.71 6.53
N THR A 88 3.80 0.74 6.07
CA THR A 88 4.65 -0.44 5.96
C THR A 88 5.79 -0.36 6.96
N VAL A 89 5.92 -1.40 7.79
CA VAL A 89 7.03 -1.56 8.73
C VAL A 89 7.94 -2.69 8.24
N GLU A 90 9.23 -2.44 8.07
CA GLU A 90 10.19 -3.50 7.75
C GLU A 90 10.45 -4.39 8.98
N SER A 91 10.43 -5.71 8.80
CA SER A 91 10.69 -6.64 9.89
C SER A 91 12.19 -6.78 10.16
N THR A 92 12.71 -6.01 11.13
CA THR A 92 14.07 -6.18 11.67
C THR A 92 14.00 -6.68 13.11
N SER A 93 14.53 -7.88 13.37
CA SER A 93 14.46 -8.54 14.68
C SER A 93 13.01 -8.55 15.22
N ASP A 94 12.83 -8.13 16.47
CA ASP A 94 11.61 -7.87 17.20
C ASP A 94 11.32 -6.37 17.38
N TYR A 95 12.19 -5.49 16.87
CA TYR A 95 12.09 -4.04 17.03
C TYR A 95 10.83 -3.46 16.38
N TRP A 96 10.30 -4.11 15.35
CA TRP A 96 9.08 -3.71 14.65
C TRP A 96 7.83 -3.68 15.56
N ARG A 97 7.80 -4.41 16.68
CA ARG A 97 6.60 -4.58 17.51
C ARG A 97 6.04 -3.26 18.03
N ILE A 98 6.90 -2.39 18.55
CA ILE A 98 6.48 -1.10 19.09
C ILE A 98 5.85 -0.22 18.00
N TRP A 99 6.41 -0.23 16.80
CA TRP A 99 5.89 0.49 15.65
C TRP A 99 4.56 -0.09 15.19
N TYR A 100 4.51 -1.41 14.98
CA TYR A 100 3.32 -2.07 14.47
C TYR A 100 2.11 -1.86 15.36
N TYR A 101 2.23 -2.21 16.65
CA TYR A 101 1.08 -2.20 17.56
C TYR A 101 0.63 -0.80 17.95
N LEU A 102 1.53 0.18 18.11
CA LEU A 102 1.12 1.54 18.43
C LEU A 102 0.44 2.23 17.23
N LEU A 103 0.95 2.01 16.02
CA LEU A 103 0.35 2.56 14.80
C LEU A 103 -1.00 1.90 14.50
N GLU A 104 -1.11 0.58 14.68
CA GLU A 104 -2.38 -0.15 14.56
C GLU A 104 -3.40 0.31 15.61
N ALA A 105 -2.97 0.50 16.87
CA ALA A 105 -3.83 1.01 17.94
C ALA A 105 -4.32 2.45 17.68
N ALA A 106 -3.60 3.25 16.91
CA ALA A 106 -4.02 4.57 16.45
C ALA A 106 -5.02 4.52 15.27
N GLY A 107 -5.38 3.32 14.79
CA GLY A 107 -6.34 3.12 13.71
C GLY A 107 -5.75 3.16 12.30
N LEU A 108 -4.42 3.12 12.15
CA LEU A 108 -3.76 3.07 10.85
C LEU A 108 -3.80 1.63 10.28
N ASP A 109 -3.90 1.51 8.95
CA ASP A 109 -3.69 0.22 8.28
C ASP A 109 -2.19 -0.07 8.18
N VAL A 110 -1.72 -1.02 9.00
CA VAL A 110 -0.31 -1.37 9.11
C VAL A 110 -0.04 -2.76 8.55
N GLN A 111 0.94 -2.85 7.65
CA GLN A 111 1.52 -4.11 7.21
C GLN A 111 2.97 -4.25 7.66
N LEU A 112 3.31 -5.43 8.17
CA LEU A 112 4.69 -5.83 8.42
C LEU A 112 5.23 -6.52 7.17
N VAL A 113 6.45 -6.21 6.72
CA VAL A 113 7.04 -6.83 5.52
C VAL A 113 8.42 -7.40 5.79
N ASN A 114 8.74 -8.51 5.12
CA ASN A 114 10.05 -9.13 5.29
C ASN A 114 11.14 -8.31 4.58
N ALA A 115 12.21 -8.00 5.30
CA ALA A 115 13.38 -7.32 4.74
C ALA A 115 13.94 -7.99 3.47
N ARG A 116 13.86 -9.32 3.37
CA ARG A 116 14.33 -10.06 2.18
C ARG A 116 13.49 -9.77 0.95
N ASP A 117 12.17 -9.62 1.12
CA ASP A 117 11.25 -9.37 0.00
C ASP A 117 11.46 -7.97 -0.55
N VAL A 118 11.75 -6.99 0.31
CA VAL A 118 12.12 -5.62 -0.08
C VAL A 118 13.47 -5.59 -0.82
N LYS A 119 14.44 -6.37 -0.34
CA LYS A 119 15.83 -6.40 -0.87
C LYS A 119 15.97 -7.07 -2.23
N ASN A 120 15.06 -7.97 -2.58
CA ASN A 120 15.10 -8.71 -3.83
C ASN A 120 14.49 -7.95 -5.01
N VAL A 121 13.88 -6.77 -4.78
CA VAL A 121 13.33 -5.95 -5.87
C VAL A 121 14.46 -5.21 -6.60
N PRO A 122 14.59 -5.36 -7.94
CA PRO A 122 15.61 -4.67 -8.71
C PRO A 122 15.53 -3.14 -8.58
N GLY A 123 16.68 -2.47 -8.56
CA GLY A 123 16.77 -1.01 -8.46
C GLY A 123 16.82 -0.46 -7.03
N ARG A 124 16.93 -1.34 -6.02
CA ARG A 124 17.12 -0.94 -4.62
C ARG A 124 18.34 0.00 -4.46
N PRO A 125 18.19 1.15 -3.79
CA PRO A 125 19.29 2.06 -3.46
C PRO A 125 20.30 1.50 -2.44
N LYS A 126 21.37 2.26 -2.16
CA LYS A 126 22.47 1.83 -1.27
C LYS A 126 22.49 2.51 0.11
N THR A 127 21.54 3.39 0.43
CA THR A 127 21.58 4.17 1.68
C THR A 127 20.25 4.04 2.43
N ASP A 128 20.30 4.04 3.77
CA ASP A 128 19.12 3.86 4.63
C ASP A 128 18.01 4.89 4.31
N LYS A 129 18.39 6.14 4.04
CA LYS A 129 17.46 7.20 3.60
C LYS A 129 16.74 6.84 2.30
N LEU A 130 17.46 6.25 1.34
CA LEU A 130 16.88 5.89 0.05
C LEU A 130 16.14 4.56 0.12
N ASP A 131 16.50 3.67 1.04
CA ASP A 131 15.80 2.42 1.31
C ASP A 131 14.39 2.68 1.85
N SER A 132 14.21 3.63 2.78
CA SER A 132 12.87 3.99 3.26
C SER A 132 11.99 4.63 2.17
N VAL A 133 12.59 5.44 1.27
CA VAL A 133 11.89 5.97 0.08
C VAL A 133 11.53 4.85 -0.89
N TRP A 134 12.42 3.88 -1.08
CA TRP A 134 12.17 2.72 -1.92
C TRP A 134 11.01 1.89 -1.38
N LEU A 135 11.03 1.61 -0.08
CA LEU A 135 9.95 0.90 0.61
C LEU A 135 8.60 1.61 0.42
N ALA A 136 8.56 2.93 0.60
CA ALA A 136 7.33 3.71 0.37
C ALA A 136 6.80 3.60 -1.07
N LYS A 137 7.68 3.53 -2.07
CA LYS A 137 7.26 3.33 -3.47
C LYS A 137 6.67 1.94 -3.70
N LEU A 138 7.23 0.90 -3.06
CA LEU A 138 6.68 -0.45 -3.16
C LEU A 138 5.32 -0.55 -2.45
N THR A 139 5.16 0.11 -1.31
CA THR A 139 3.88 0.25 -0.61
C THR A 139 2.85 0.98 -1.46
N GLU A 140 3.21 2.14 -2.04
CA GLU A 140 2.37 2.93 -2.95
C GLU A 140 1.80 2.07 -4.07
N LYS A 141 2.57 1.11 -4.58
CA LYS A 141 2.21 0.25 -5.71
C LYS A 141 1.63 -1.11 -5.33
N GLY A 142 1.44 -1.38 -4.03
CA GLY A 142 0.94 -2.67 -3.57
C GLY A 142 1.85 -3.87 -3.91
N LEU A 143 3.14 -3.63 -4.17
CA LEU A 143 4.09 -4.66 -4.63
C LEU A 143 4.67 -5.50 -3.48
N LEU A 144 4.26 -5.24 -2.25
CA LEU A 144 4.76 -5.90 -1.05
C LEU A 144 3.80 -6.96 -0.57
N ARG A 145 4.33 -8.13 -0.23
CA ARG A 145 3.59 -9.17 0.46
C ARG A 145 3.67 -8.95 1.98
N PRO A 146 2.53 -8.81 2.68
CA PRO A 146 2.53 -8.74 4.14
C PRO A 146 3.03 -10.04 4.78
N SER A 147 3.82 -9.89 5.84
CA SER A 147 4.11 -10.94 6.81
C SER A 147 2.88 -11.19 7.68
N PHE A 148 2.70 -12.43 8.12
CA PHE A 148 1.66 -12.75 9.10
C PHE A 148 2.03 -12.19 10.47
N VAL A 149 1.14 -11.37 11.04
CA VAL A 149 1.19 -10.93 12.43
C VAL A 149 -0.03 -11.55 13.13
N PRO A 150 0.16 -12.34 14.20
CA PRO A 150 -0.96 -12.89 14.95
C PRO A 150 -1.82 -11.77 15.55
N PRO A 151 -3.16 -11.92 15.55
CA PRO A 151 -4.02 -10.98 16.26
C PRO A 151 -3.71 -10.99 17.76
N ALA A 152 -4.09 -9.90 18.44
CA ALA A 152 -4.04 -9.86 19.90
C ALA A 152 -4.86 -11.04 20.49
N PRO A 153 -4.39 -11.67 21.57
CA PRO A 153 -5.10 -12.76 22.25
C PRO A 153 -6.48 -12.37 22.79
#